data_AF-A0A6N2CMT3-F1
#
_entry.id   AF-A0A6N2CMT3-F1
#
_cell.length_a   1.000
_cell.length_b   1.000
_cell.length_c   1.000
_cell.angle_alpha   90.00
_cell.angle_beta   90.00
_cell.angle_gamma   90.00
#
_symmetry.space_group_name_H-M   'P 1'
#
loop_
_entity.id
_entity.type
_entity.pdbx_description
1 polymer ?
#
loop_
_entity_poly.entity_id
_entity_poly.type
_entity_poly.pdbx_seq_one_letter_code
_entity_poly.pdbx_strand_id
1 'polypeptide(L)'
;MRLVKSSNNEESIRVELFKVKLIAMLCKKTAFMRAFQLRFPWVRAFSMTMRIFYLLLLSISGYLLAPLVAMGEAIRLDPLDRASEGRIAIAVESSDSGIETLARRAFGLHGAYVAARPAEAAFVIRLEPAGSASVQLTVGSGHPFVEQLSRKVSGSDLQNAVLRACDLVVEATLQTRGFFAGRLAFVGKQRGVSEIYTSDLLFSQVSPLTRDRSLVTGPRWSPDGRRLLYTTYYKTGFPDIYMIDLSTGRKMPVATYKGTNSGGAFSPDGRRIAMVLTGTGNSEIYVADARGQNPRRLTDNKSLEASPSWSPDGRRLVFTSDAPGRPQLFEISSTGGPMRRIPTNISNYCAEPAWNPVDESLIAFTVAVSGGFQIALYDAKSQSSKILTQGASSVEPAWLSDGRHLVFTRRDGPRTRLMILDSETGKVSPLHNPSFGDASSAHFVYPR
;
A
#
# COMPACT_ATOMS: atom_id res chain seq x y z
N MET A 1 65.42 10.68 3.10
CA MET A 1 65.48 12.08 3.57
C MET A 1 64.15 12.75 3.19
N ARG A 2 63.10 12.53 3.98
CA ARG A 2 62.41 13.54 4.83
C ARG A 2 62.13 14.88 4.15
N LEU A 3 60.84 15.20 3.97
CA LEU A 3 60.12 16.10 4.89
C LEU A 3 58.60 16.09 4.64
N VAL A 4 57.86 15.97 5.74
CA VAL A 4 56.41 16.07 5.91
C VAL A 4 56.09 17.44 6.52
N LYS A 5 55.03 18.13 6.06
CA LYS A 5 54.34 19.26 6.72
C LYS A 5 52.85 19.10 6.37
N SER A 6 51.96 18.65 7.26
CA SER A 6 51.28 19.31 8.40
C SER A 6 50.27 20.41 8.01
N SER A 7 48.98 20.06 7.93
CA SER A 7 47.84 20.96 7.66
C SER A 7 46.77 20.91 8.76
N ASN A 8 47.18 20.92 10.05
CA ASN A 8 46.27 20.80 11.20
C ASN A 8 46.01 22.09 11.98
N ASN A 9 46.27 23.28 11.40
CA ASN A 9 46.23 24.54 12.17
C ASN A 9 45.08 25.51 11.87
N GLU A 10 44.23 25.27 10.87
CA GLU A 10 43.14 26.20 10.53
C GLU A 10 41.79 25.89 11.22
N GLU A 11 41.52 24.63 11.57
CA GLU A 11 40.27 24.27 12.29
C GLU A 11 40.32 24.59 13.79
N SER A 12 41.50 24.52 14.42
CA SER A 12 41.66 24.81 15.85
C SER A 12 41.36 26.28 16.20
N ILE A 13 41.72 27.21 15.32
CA ILE A 13 41.51 28.66 15.53
C ILE A 13 40.02 29.04 15.41
N ARG A 14 39.23 28.35 14.58
CA ARG A 14 37.79 28.62 14.43
C ARG A 14 36.97 28.15 15.64
N VAL A 15 37.38 27.07 16.31
CA VAL A 15 36.68 26.54 17.49
C VAL A 15 36.93 27.40 18.73
N GLU A 16 38.14 27.92 18.91
CA GLU A 16 38.47 28.83 20.02
C GLU A 16 37.74 30.18 19.90
N LEU A 17 37.66 30.78 18.70
CA LEU A 17 36.91 32.03 18.51
C LEU A 17 35.41 31.89 18.80
N PHE A 18 34.82 30.71 18.60
CA PHE A 18 33.42 30.44 18.92
C PHE A 18 33.18 30.28 20.42
N LYS A 19 34.10 29.65 21.15
CA LYS A 19 34.05 29.52 22.61
C LYS A 19 34.17 30.86 23.32
N VAL A 20 35.05 31.75 22.86
CA VAL A 20 35.22 33.09 23.46
C VAL A 20 33.98 33.98 23.24
N LYS A 21 33.33 33.89 22.06
CA LYS A 21 32.07 34.61 21.79
C LYS A 21 30.90 34.10 22.64
N LEU A 22 30.83 32.78 22.89
CA LEU A 22 29.78 32.19 23.71
C LEU A 22 29.95 32.55 25.20
N ILE A 23 31.18 32.55 25.71
CA ILE A 23 31.49 32.95 27.09
C ILE A 23 31.21 34.44 27.31
N ALA A 24 31.58 35.31 26.37
CA ALA A 24 31.26 36.74 26.45
C ALA A 24 29.75 37.03 26.44
N MET A 25 28.96 36.21 25.73
CA MET A 25 27.50 36.30 25.69
C MET A 25 26.85 35.81 27.00
N LEU A 26 27.42 34.78 27.62
CA LEU A 26 26.98 34.25 28.93
C LEU A 26 27.36 35.19 30.10
N CYS A 27 28.50 35.87 30.03
CA CYS A 27 28.92 36.87 31.01
C CYS A 27 28.06 38.15 30.99
N LYS A 28 27.59 38.60 29.82
CA LYS A 28 26.64 39.73 29.73
C LYS A 28 25.26 39.40 30.32
N LYS A 29 24.81 38.15 30.19
CA LYS A 29 23.52 37.67 30.74
C LYS A 29 23.53 37.58 32.29
N THR A 30 24.67 37.22 32.88
CA THR A 30 24.83 37.09 34.33
C THR A 30 24.96 38.45 35.03
N ALA A 31 25.60 39.44 34.40
CA ALA A 31 25.63 40.81 34.92
C ALA A 31 24.24 41.48 34.92
N PHE A 32 23.46 41.27 33.85
CA PHE A 32 22.08 41.79 33.75
C PHE A 32 21.14 41.16 34.79
N MET A 33 21.24 39.85 35.02
CA MET A 33 20.44 39.17 36.05
C MET A 33 20.81 39.60 37.49
N ARG A 34 22.10 39.88 37.77
CA ARG A 34 22.51 40.39 39.09
C ARG A 34 21.99 41.81 39.37
N ALA A 35 21.95 42.69 38.37
CA ALA A 35 21.36 44.02 38.50
C ALA A 35 19.83 44.00 38.62
N PHE A 36 19.16 43.03 37.99
CA PHE A 36 17.70 42.86 38.06
C PHE A 36 17.22 42.28 39.40
N GLN A 37 17.99 41.37 39.99
CA GLN A 37 17.67 40.73 41.28
C GLN A 37 17.87 41.64 42.50
N LEU A 38 18.65 42.71 42.39
CA LEU A 38 18.81 43.72 43.46
C LEU A 38 17.63 44.69 43.55
N ARG A 39 16.75 44.74 42.55
CA ARG A 39 15.66 45.72 42.44
C ARG A 39 14.25 45.16 42.75
N PHE A 40 14.09 43.83 42.84
CA PHE A 40 12.79 43.17 43.06
C PHE A 40 12.91 41.93 44.00
N PRO A 41 12.69 42.08 45.31
CA PRO A 41 12.88 41.00 46.31
C PRO A 41 11.97 39.77 46.13
N TRP A 42 10.84 39.93 45.43
CA TRP A 42 9.82 38.89 45.19
C TRP A 42 10.28 37.77 44.22
N VAL A 43 11.33 38.01 43.43
CA VAL A 43 11.83 37.06 42.42
C VAL A 43 12.57 35.86 43.06
N ARG A 44 12.99 35.97 44.32
CA ARG A 44 13.63 34.84 45.06
C ARG A 44 12.67 33.67 45.31
N ALA A 45 11.37 33.94 45.47
CA ALA A 45 10.38 32.89 45.70
C ALA A 45 10.03 32.07 44.43
N PHE A 46 10.17 32.67 43.24
CA PHE A 46 9.87 32.01 41.97
C PHE A 46 11.00 31.06 41.49
N SER A 47 12.23 31.25 41.98
CA SER A 47 13.41 30.45 41.63
C SER A 47 13.41 29.05 42.28
N MET A 48 12.70 28.87 43.40
CA MET A 48 12.76 27.62 44.17
C MET A 48 11.73 26.59 43.65
N THR A 49 10.53 27.05 43.27
CA THR A 49 9.50 26.23 42.62
C THR A 49 9.93 25.73 41.23
N MET A 50 10.68 26.52 40.46
CA MET A 50 11.22 26.09 39.15
C MET A 50 12.30 24.99 39.27
N ARG A 51 13.08 24.97 40.35
CA ARG A 51 14.12 23.94 40.58
C ARG A 51 13.52 22.59 40.96
N ILE A 52 12.43 22.58 41.74
CA ILE A 52 11.69 21.35 42.06
C ILE A 52 10.98 20.81 40.81
N PHE A 53 10.46 21.70 39.95
CA PHE A 53 9.87 21.30 38.67
C PHE A 53 10.90 20.70 37.70
N TYR A 54 12.11 21.25 37.63
CA TYR A 54 13.20 20.69 36.80
C TYR A 54 13.75 19.36 37.34
N LEU A 55 13.81 19.17 38.66
CA LEU A 55 14.23 17.91 39.27
C LEU A 55 13.16 16.81 39.10
N LEU A 56 11.87 17.16 39.12
CA LEU A 56 10.77 16.23 38.77
C LEU A 56 10.78 15.86 37.27
N LEU A 57 11.05 16.82 36.39
CA LEU A 57 11.24 16.58 34.94
C LEU A 57 12.46 15.70 34.67
N LEU A 58 13.54 15.82 35.45
CA LEU A 58 14.72 14.96 35.35
C LEU A 58 14.44 13.54 35.87
N SER A 59 13.64 13.36 36.93
CA SER A 59 13.22 12.02 37.39
C SER A 59 12.22 11.33 36.46
N ILE A 60 11.41 12.09 35.71
CA ILE A 60 10.51 11.56 34.67
C ILE A 60 11.30 11.24 33.38
N SER A 61 12.37 11.97 33.09
CA SER A 61 13.26 11.69 31.95
C SER A 61 14.14 10.45 32.14
N GLY A 62 14.36 10.01 33.39
CA GLY A 62 15.10 8.78 33.71
C GLY A 62 14.32 7.47 33.51
N TYR A 63 12.99 7.55 33.35
CA TYR A 63 12.12 6.38 33.11
C TYR A 63 11.55 6.31 31.68
N LEU A 64 12.00 7.20 30.79
CA LEU A 64 11.67 7.20 29.36
C LEU A 64 12.91 6.89 28.50
N LEU A 65 13.71 5.94 28.96
CA LEU A 65 14.55 5.09 28.11
C LEU A 65 14.12 3.64 28.28
N ALA A 66 12.82 3.38 28.06
CA ALA A 66 12.47 2.11 27.46
C ALA A 66 13.20 2.06 26.11
N PRO A 67 13.78 0.92 25.70
CA PRO A 67 14.40 0.84 24.40
C PRO A 67 13.36 1.29 23.39
N LEU A 68 13.69 2.34 22.65
CA LEU A 68 13.06 2.61 21.37
C LEU A 68 13.02 1.25 20.70
N VAL A 69 11.82 0.70 20.47
CA VAL A 69 11.64 -0.55 19.74
C VAL A 69 12.57 -0.41 18.55
N ALA A 70 13.61 -1.24 18.50
CA ALA A 70 14.50 -1.28 17.37
C ALA A 70 13.56 -1.50 16.18
N MET A 71 13.31 -0.44 15.40
CA MET A 71 12.83 -0.60 14.05
C MET A 71 13.91 -1.47 13.45
N GLY A 72 13.62 -2.77 13.32
CA GLY A 72 14.62 -3.78 13.02
C GLY A 72 15.49 -3.24 11.91
N GLU A 73 16.81 -3.28 12.13
CA GLU A 73 17.77 -2.82 11.13
C GLU A 73 17.31 -3.30 9.76
N ALA A 74 17.31 -2.40 8.77
CA ALA A 74 16.96 -2.77 7.42
C ALA A 74 17.94 -3.87 6.99
N ILE A 75 17.50 -5.12 7.09
CA ILE A 75 18.29 -6.28 6.69
C ILE A 75 18.50 -6.10 5.19
N ARG A 76 19.76 -5.92 4.78
CA ARG A 76 20.14 -5.86 3.38
C ARG A 76 20.98 -7.10 3.11
N LEU A 77 20.50 -7.93 2.20
CA LEU A 77 21.33 -8.97 1.62
C LEU A 77 22.04 -8.35 0.42
N ASP A 78 23.37 -8.40 0.40
CA ASP A 78 24.14 -7.84 -0.71
C ASP A 78 23.75 -8.51 -2.03
N PRO A 79 23.75 -7.78 -3.17
CA PRO A 79 23.32 -8.34 -4.44
C PRO A 79 24.28 -9.46 -4.87
N LEU A 80 23.83 -10.71 -4.76
CA LEU A 80 24.45 -11.84 -5.46
C LEU A 80 23.98 -11.84 -6.91
N ASP A 81 24.85 -12.29 -7.81
CA ASP A 81 24.64 -12.30 -9.27
C ASP A 81 23.21 -12.74 -9.62
N ARG A 82 22.48 -11.84 -10.29
CA ARG A 82 21.15 -12.16 -10.80
C ARG A 82 21.29 -13.24 -11.87
N ALA A 83 20.42 -14.24 -11.85
CA ALA A 83 20.34 -15.25 -12.91
C ALA A 83 20.17 -14.58 -14.28
N SER A 84 20.44 -15.31 -15.37
CA SER A 84 20.09 -14.85 -16.72
C SER A 84 18.62 -14.41 -16.71
N GLU A 85 18.36 -13.17 -17.16
CA GLU A 85 17.08 -12.41 -17.07
C GLU A 85 16.86 -11.53 -15.83
N GLY A 86 17.85 -11.35 -14.93
CA GLY A 86 17.73 -10.37 -13.84
C GLY A 86 16.86 -10.82 -12.67
N ARG A 87 16.56 -12.12 -12.57
CA ARG A 87 15.81 -12.75 -11.48
C ARG A 87 16.75 -13.32 -10.40
N ILE A 88 16.26 -13.44 -9.17
CA ILE A 88 17.02 -14.00 -8.04
C ILE A 88 16.70 -15.50 -7.93
N ALA A 89 17.73 -16.33 -8.08
CA ALA A 89 17.64 -17.78 -7.87
C ALA A 89 17.53 -18.08 -6.38
N ILE A 90 16.46 -18.75 -5.97
CA ILE A 90 16.22 -19.12 -4.56
C ILE A 90 15.93 -20.61 -4.41
N ALA A 91 16.40 -21.17 -3.30
CA ALA A 91 15.93 -22.44 -2.79
C ALA A 91 15.10 -22.19 -1.53
N VAL A 92 13.98 -22.91 -1.40
CA VAL A 92 13.12 -22.86 -0.21
C VAL A 92 13.19 -24.24 0.44
N GLU A 93 13.46 -24.28 1.74
CA GLU A 93 13.56 -25.51 2.53
C GLU A 93 12.70 -25.39 3.80
N SER A 94 12.06 -26.48 4.19
CA SER A 94 11.35 -26.60 5.47
C SER A 94 11.23 -28.08 5.84
N SER A 95 11.24 -28.40 7.13
CA SER A 95 10.80 -29.73 7.59
C SER A 95 9.30 -29.98 7.41
N ASP A 96 8.49 -28.92 7.21
CA ASP A 96 7.06 -28.99 6.95
C ASP A 96 6.77 -28.75 5.45
N SER A 97 6.27 -29.76 4.77
CA SER A 97 6.00 -29.71 3.33
C SER A 97 4.90 -28.71 2.95
N GLY A 98 3.97 -28.40 3.87
CA GLY A 98 2.95 -27.38 3.69
C GLY A 98 3.54 -25.98 3.71
N ILE A 99 4.47 -25.70 4.63
CA ILE A 99 5.23 -24.45 4.67
C ILE A 99 6.05 -24.28 3.40
N GLU A 100 6.80 -25.32 3.00
CA GLU A 100 7.62 -25.28 1.79
C GLU A 100 6.76 -24.98 0.55
N THR A 101 5.64 -25.70 0.39
CA THR A 101 4.71 -25.51 -0.74
C THR A 101 4.13 -24.09 -0.77
N LEU A 102 3.73 -23.57 0.39
CA LEU A 102 3.16 -22.23 0.52
C LEU A 102 4.19 -21.15 0.14
N ALA A 103 5.40 -21.24 0.68
CA ALA A 103 6.47 -20.29 0.40
C ALA A 103 6.93 -20.33 -1.06
N ARG A 104 7.10 -21.53 -1.64
CA ARG A 104 7.41 -21.69 -3.08
C ARG A 104 6.34 -21.05 -3.95
N ARG A 105 5.06 -21.22 -3.60
CA ARG A 105 3.96 -20.58 -4.33
C ARG A 105 4.01 -19.06 -4.20
N ALA A 106 4.27 -18.51 -3.01
CA ALA A 106 4.39 -17.07 -2.80
C ALA A 106 5.49 -16.46 -3.70
N PHE A 107 6.73 -16.94 -3.60
CA PHE A 107 7.83 -16.45 -4.44
C PHE A 107 7.57 -16.68 -5.93
N GLY A 108 6.92 -17.79 -6.27
CA GLY A 108 6.49 -18.09 -7.63
C GLY A 108 5.57 -17.03 -8.23
N LEU A 109 4.76 -16.31 -7.45
CA LEU A 109 3.86 -15.26 -7.97
C LEU A 109 4.56 -13.92 -8.23
N HIS A 110 5.69 -13.64 -7.59
CA HIS A 110 6.31 -12.30 -7.60
C HIS A 110 7.09 -11.99 -8.90
N GLY A 111 7.46 -12.99 -9.69
CA GLY A 111 8.19 -12.78 -10.96
C GLY A 111 9.68 -12.40 -10.83
N ALA A 112 10.10 -11.80 -9.70
CA ALA A 112 11.50 -11.48 -9.42
C ALA A 112 12.34 -12.70 -9.00
N TYR A 113 11.70 -13.79 -8.58
CA TYR A 113 12.36 -15.00 -8.12
C TYR A 113 12.22 -16.15 -9.12
N VAL A 114 13.23 -17.03 -9.12
CA VAL A 114 13.19 -18.31 -9.82
C VAL A 114 13.62 -19.41 -8.86
N ALA A 115 12.92 -20.54 -8.88
CA ALA A 115 13.29 -21.70 -8.07
C ALA A 115 14.59 -22.32 -8.60
N ALA A 116 15.51 -22.63 -7.69
CA ALA A 116 16.78 -23.30 -7.99
C ALA A 116 17.05 -24.41 -6.97
N ARG A 117 18.01 -25.28 -7.28
CA ARG A 117 18.57 -26.21 -6.30
C ARG A 117 19.40 -25.42 -5.28
N PRO A 118 19.54 -25.89 -4.02
CA PRO A 118 20.36 -25.20 -3.02
C PRO A 118 21.79 -24.92 -3.50
N ALA A 119 22.37 -25.81 -4.32
CA ALA A 119 23.68 -25.66 -4.95
C ALA A 119 23.82 -24.50 -5.94
N GLU A 120 22.71 -24.04 -6.51
CA GLU A 120 22.64 -23.07 -7.60
C GLU A 120 21.90 -21.79 -7.18
N ALA A 121 21.39 -21.75 -5.95
CA ALA A 121 20.61 -20.63 -5.43
C ALA A 121 21.52 -19.51 -4.93
N ALA A 122 21.17 -18.27 -5.27
CA ALA A 122 21.76 -17.09 -4.65
C ALA A 122 21.44 -17.06 -3.15
N PHE A 123 20.20 -17.43 -2.78
CA PHE A 123 19.77 -17.54 -1.40
C PHE A 123 19.04 -18.86 -1.13
N VAL A 124 19.39 -19.50 -0.01
CA VAL A 124 18.62 -20.59 0.58
C VAL A 124 17.78 -20.02 1.72
N ILE A 125 16.47 -20.19 1.62
CA ILE A 125 15.46 -19.68 2.54
C ILE A 125 14.90 -20.87 3.32
N ARG A 126 15.24 -20.96 4.60
CA ARG A 126 14.72 -21.97 5.52
C ARG A 126 13.61 -21.41 6.37
N LEU A 127 12.51 -22.14 6.47
CA LEU A 127 11.32 -21.77 7.23
C LEU A 127 10.90 -22.93 8.12
N GLU A 128 11.09 -22.81 9.42
CA GLU A 128 10.74 -23.87 10.38
C GLU A 128 9.59 -23.46 11.29
N PRO A 129 8.63 -24.35 11.62
CA PRO A 129 7.62 -24.07 12.63
C PRO A 129 8.25 -23.66 13.97
N ALA A 130 7.82 -22.53 14.53
CA ALA A 130 8.33 -22.01 15.81
C ALA A 130 7.20 -21.72 16.83
N GLY A 131 6.01 -22.27 16.57
CA GLY A 131 4.78 -22.10 17.34
C GLY A 131 3.54 -22.23 16.44
N SER A 132 2.34 -22.14 17.03
CA SER A 132 1.07 -22.25 16.30
C SER A 132 0.79 -21.10 15.33
N ALA A 133 1.47 -19.96 15.50
CA ALA A 133 1.33 -18.76 14.67
C ALA A 133 2.68 -18.08 14.40
N SER A 134 3.77 -18.84 14.36
CA SER A 134 5.10 -18.30 14.11
C SER A 134 6.03 -19.28 13.43
N VAL A 135 6.94 -18.75 12.61
CA VAL A 135 8.00 -19.51 11.93
C VAL A 135 9.37 -18.90 12.23
N GLN A 136 10.39 -19.74 12.29
CA GLN A 136 11.78 -19.31 12.26
C GLN A 136 12.19 -19.17 10.79
N LEU A 137 12.49 -17.94 10.37
CA LEU A 137 13.07 -17.64 9.06
C LEU A 137 14.59 -17.59 9.19
N THR A 138 15.28 -18.36 8.36
CA THR A 138 16.73 -18.26 8.17
C THR A 138 17.03 -18.09 6.69
N VAL A 139 17.80 -17.06 6.33
CA VAL A 139 18.27 -16.83 4.95
C VAL A 139 19.79 -16.83 4.96
N GLY A 140 20.38 -17.50 3.98
CA GLY A 140 21.82 -17.50 3.79
C GLY A 140 22.21 -17.84 2.37
N SER A 141 23.51 -17.84 2.10
CA SER A 141 24.08 -18.06 0.77
C SER A 141 25.39 -18.85 0.86
N GLY A 142 25.86 -19.35 -0.28
CA GLY A 142 27.18 -19.95 -0.43
C GLY A 142 27.29 -21.42 -0.01
N HIS A 143 28.45 -22.00 -0.33
CA HIS A 143 28.81 -23.40 -0.09
C HIS A 143 30.20 -23.45 0.57
N PRO A 144 30.30 -23.65 1.89
CA PRO A 144 29.24 -23.99 2.84
C PRO A 144 28.24 -22.84 3.08
N PHE A 145 27.01 -23.21 3.47
CA PHE A 145 25.94 -22.26 3.78
C PHE A 145 26.35 -21.30 4.89
N VAL A 146 26.31 -19.99 4.60
CA VAL A 146 26.54 -18.92 5.57
C VAL A 146 25.21 -18.23 5.85
N GLU A 147 24.76 -18.29 7.10
CA GLU A 147 23.60 -17.56 7.58
C GLU A 147 23.84 -16.04 7.54
N GLN A 148 22.88 -15.31 6.97
CA GLN A 148 22.92 -13.85 6.83
C GLN A 148 21.73 -13.17 7.54
N LEU A 149 20.61 -13.88 7.65
CA LEU A 149 19.42 -13.43 8.36
C LEU A 149 18.86 -14.60 9.15
N SER A 150 18.51 -14.37 10.42
CA SER A 150 17.75 -15.31 11.22
C SER A 150 16.77 -14.57 12.12
N ARG A 151 15.48 -14.86 12.00
CA ARG A 151 14.43 -14.13 12.68
C ARG A 151 13.20 -15.00 12.92
N LYS A 152 12.66 -14.94 14.13
CA LYS A 152 11.32 -15.45 14.42
C LYS A 152 10.27 -14.47 13.89
N VAL A 153 9.38 -14.96 13.03
CA VAL A 153 8.30 -14.19 12.40
C VAL A 153 6.97 -14.70 12.94
N SER A 154 6.12 -13.79 13.42
CA SER A 154 4.78 -14.12 13.93
C SER A 154 3.70 -13.62 12.99
N GLY A 155 2.56 -14.30 12.97
CA GLY A 155 1.37 -13.94 12.20
C GLY A 155 0.08 -14.16 12.99
N SER A 156 -1.07 -13.98 12.33
CA SER A 156 -2.38 -14.33 12.91
C SER A 156 -2.56 -15.84 13.07
N ASP A 157 -1.88 -16.61 12.23
CA ASP A 157 -1.80 -18.06 12.22
C ASP A 157 -0.47 -18.47 11.53
N LEU A 158 -0.20 -19.77 11.45
CA LEU A 158 1.05 -20.29 10.87
C LEU A 158 1.20 -19.90 9.39
N GLN A 159 0.13 -19.95 8.59
CA GLN A 159 0.19 -19.61 7.16
C GLN A 159 0.52 -18.12 6.98
N ASN A 160 -0.13 -17.24 7.75
CA ASN A 160 0.16 -15.82 7.74
C ASN A 160 1.60 -15.53 8.17
N ALA A 161 2.14 -16.27 9.16
CA ALA A 161 3.53 -16.13 9.59
C ALA A 161 4.52 -16.51 8.47
N VAL A 162 4.24 -17.58 7.70
CA VAL A 162 5.03 -17.96 6.51
C VAL A 162 5.02 -16.86 5.46
N LEU A 163 3.84 -16.32 5.13
CA LEU A 163 3.73 -15.26 4.11
C LEU A 163 4.43 -13.96 4.55
N ARG A 164 4.35 -13.61 5.83
CA ARG A 164 5.12 -12.48 6.40
C ARG A 164 6.63 -12.73 6.34
N ALA A 165 7.07 -13.97 6.54
CA ALA A 165 8.48 -14.33 6.39
C ALA A 165 8.93 -14.20 4.94
N CYS A 166 8.11 -14.61 3.97
CA CYS A 166 8.37 -14.36 2.55
C CYS A 166 8.42 -12.86 2.21
N ASP A 167 7.56 -12.04 2.81
CA ASP A 167 7.59 -10.59 2.65
C ASP A 167 8.91 -9.98 3.18
N LEU A 168 9.43 -10.49 4.30
CA LEU A 168 10.74 -10.06 4.83
C LEU A 168 11.89 -10.42 3.88
N VAL A 169 11.82 -11.56 3.19
CA VAL A 169 12.81 -11.91 2.16
C VAL A 169 12.73 -10.93 0.99
N VAL A 170 11.54 -10.53 0.58
CA VAL A 170 11.33 -9.49 -0.46
C VAL A 170 11.96 -8.17 -0.04
N GLU A 171 11.70 -7.72 1.18
CA GLU A 171 12.29 -6.50 1.70
C GLU A 171 13.81 -6.58 1.76
N ALA A 172 14.35 -7.73 2.18
CA ALA A 172 15.78 -7.92 2.36
C ALA A 172 16.57 -8.01 1.04
N THR A 173 15.95 -8.53 -0.02
CA THR A 173 16.62 -8.78 -1.32
C THR A 173 16.30 -7.75 -2.39
N LEU A 174 15.09 -7.19 -2.40
CA LEU A 174 14.62 -6.26 -3.43
C LEU A 174 14.46 -4.82 -2.92
N GLN A 175 14.53 -4.60 -1.60
CA GLN A 175 14.31 -3.28 -0.98
C GLN A 175 12.94 -2.66 -1.30
N THR A 176 11.98 -3.51 -1.66
CA THR A 176 10.57 -3.17 -1.86
C THR A 176 9.73 -3.87 -0.80
N ARG A 177 8.54 -3.34 -0.49
CA ARG A 177 7.62 -4.03 0.43
C ARG A 177 7.16 -5.35 -0.16
N GLY A 178 7.01 -6.36 0.69
CA GLY A 178 6.26 -7.56 0.34
C GLY A 178 4.75 -7.29 0.22
N PHE A 179 4.03 -8.27 -0.30
CA PHE A 179 2.57 -8.22 -0.45
C PHE A 179 1.87 -9.55 -0.11
N PHE A 180 2.60 -10.62 0.17
CA PHE A 180 2.08 -11.98 0.30
C PHE A 180 1.12 -12.12 1.48
N ALA A 181 1.43 -11.50 2.63
CA ALA A 181 0.58 -11.55 3.82
C ALA A 181 -0.60 -10.56 3.78
N GLY A 182 -0.81 -9.88 2.66
CA GLY A 182 -1.95 -9.01 2.46
C GLY A 182 -3.26 -9.77 2.22
N ARG A 183 -4.35 -9.02 2.14
CA ARG A 183 -5.71 -9.55 2.00
C ARG A 183 -6.39 -8.99 0.77
N LEU A 184 -7.24 -9.83 0.18
CA LEU A 184 -8.13 -9.49 -0.92
C LEU A 184 -9.56 -9.36 -0.42
N ALA A 185 -10.28 -8.42 -1.01
CA ALA A 185 -11.74 -8.45 -1.08
C ALA A 185 -12.14 -8.50 -2.55
N PHE A 186 -13.17 -9.26 -2.88
CA PHE A 186 -13.58 -9.45 -4.27
C PHE A 186 -15.06 -9.84 -4.35
N VAL A 187 -15.64 -9.74 -5.55
CA VAL A 187 -16.96 -10.28 -5.84
C VAL A 187 -16.80 -11.74 -6.23
N GLY A 188 -17.41 -12.64 -5.48
CA GLY A 188 -17.46 -14.07 -5.78
C GLY A 188 -18.88 -14.50 -6.13
N LYS A 189 -19.03 -15.37 -7.12
CA LYS A 189 -20.33 -15.94 -7.51
C LYS A 189 -20.32 -17.45 -7.33
N GLN A 190 -20.63 -17.89 -6.11
CA GLN A 190 -20.84 -19.31 -5.82
C GLN A 190 -22.34 -19.64 -5.92
N ARG A 191 -22.67 -20.66 -6.71
CA ARG A 191 -24.08 -21.12 -6.93
C ARG A 191 -25.02 -20.06 -7.50
N GLY A 192 -24.50 -19.12 -8.27
CA GLY A 192 -25.31 -18.17 -9.04
C GLY A 192 -25.61 -16.83 -8.36
N VAL A 193 -25.24 -16.65 -7.09
CA VAL A 193 -25.45 -15.41 -6.33
C VAL A 193 -24.11 -14.70 -6.11
N SER A 194 -24.05 -13.41 -6.42
CA SER A 194 -22.85 -12.59 -6.17
C SER A 194 -22.82 -12.15 -4.71
N GLU A 195 -21.70 -12.35 -4.04
CA GLU A 195 -21.43 -11.85 -2.69
C GLU A 195 -20.02 -11.25 -2.64
N ILE A 196 -19.76 -10.40 -1.65
CA ILE A 196 -18.40 -9.96 -1.33
C ILE A 196 -17.73 -11.07 -0.53
N TYR A 197 -16.54 -11.47 -0.95
CA TYR A 197 -15.67 -12.41 -0.27
C TYR A 197 -14.40 -11.71 0.19
N THR A 198 -13.77 -12.25 1.22
CA THR A 198 -12.42 -11.92 1.63
C THR A 198 -11.53 -13.14 1.61
N SER A 199 -10.24 -12.94 1.33
CA SER A 199 -9.22 -13.98 1.40
C SER A 199 -7.86 -13.39 1.72
N ASP A 200 -6.91 -14.24 2.10
CA ASP A 200 -5.49 -14.01 1.84
C ASP A 200 -5.22 -13.91 0.33
N LEU A 201 -4.06 -13.39 -0.07
CA LEU A 201 -3.69 -13.28 -1.50
C LEU A 201 -3.68 -14.64 -2.22
N LEU A 202 -3.30 -15.70 -1.51
CA LEU A 202 -3.10 -17.02 -2.07
C LEU A 202 -4.39 -17.87 -2.11
N PHE A 203 -5.56 -17.33 -1.73
CA PHE A 203 -6.82 -18.07 -1.75
C PHE A 203 -6.80 -19.34 -0.87
N SER A 204 -6.00 -19.37 0.20
CA SER A 204 -6.04 -20.46 1.19
C SER A 204 -7.15 -20.25 2.23
N GLN A 205 -7.57 -19.00 2.46
CA GLN A 205 -8.56 -18.65 3.49
C GLN A 205 -9.71 -17.81 2.94
N VAL A 206 -10.49 -18.40 2.03
CA VAL A 206 -11.61 -17.70 1.39
C VAL A 206 -12.87 -17.78 2.25
N SER A 207 -13.52 -16.65 2.51
CA SER A 207 -14.78 -16.58 3.25
C SER A 207 -15.73 -15.51 2.70
N PRO A 208 -17.06 -15.78 2.66
CA PRO A 208 -18.04 -14.77 2.29
C PRO A 208 -18.19 -13.74 3.41
N LEU A 209 -18.08 -12.46 3.06
CA LEU A 209 -18.28 -11.31 3.94
C LEU A 209 -19.73 -10.82 3.92
N THR A 210 -20.43 -10.97 2.79
CA THR A 210 -21.87 -10.70 2.66
C THR A 210 -22.66 -11.97 2.38
N ARG A 211 -23.97 -11.92 2.67
CA ARG A 211 -24.96 -12.97 2.36
C ARG A 211 -26.31 -12.33 2.02
N ASP A 212 -26.24 -11.22 1.28
CA ASP A 212 -27.39 -10.34 1.05
C ASP A 212 -28.30 -10.85 -0.08
N ARG A 213 -27.83 -11.83 -0.87
CA ARG A 213 -28.52 -12.36 -2.06
C ARG A 213 -28.97 -11.25 -3.01
N SER A 214 -28.14 -10.22 -3.11
CA SER A 214 -28.36 -9.05 -3.95
C SER A 214 -27.10 -8.76 -4.74
N LEU A 215 -27.24 -8.03 -5.84
CA LEU A 215 -26.09 -7.60 -6.62
C LEU A 215 -25.16 -6.76 -5.74
N VAL A 216 -23.87 -7.10 -5.79
CA VAL A 216 -22.79 -6.38 -5.12
C VAL A 216 -21.63 -6.19 -6.08
N THR A 217 -20.93 -5.07 -5.96
CA THR A 217 -19.77 -4.77 -6.79
C THR A 217 -18.78 -3.82 -6.12
N GLY A 218 -17.58 -3.75 -6.67
CA GLY A 218 -16.55 -2.78 -6.34
C GLY A 218 -16.15 -2.72 -4.86
N PRO A 219 -15.77 -3.83 -4.22
CA PRO A 219 -15.22 -3.77 -2.87
C PRO A 219 -13.95 -2.91 -2.84
N ARG A 220 -13.82 -2.04 -1.83
CA ARG A 220 -12.66 -1.17 -1.60
C ARG A 220 -12.33 -1.12 -0.11
N TRP A 221 -11.12 -1.55 0.24
CA TRP A 221 -10.62 -1.56 1.61
C TRP A 221 -10.36 -0.16 2.14
N SER A 222 -10.62 0.06 3.42
CA SER A 222 -9.99 1.15 4.15
C SER A 222 -8.47 0.90 4.24
N PRO A 223 -7.63 1.95 4.29
CA PRO A 223 -6.16 1.79 4.31
C PRO A 223 -5.64 0.99 5.52
N ASP A 224 -6.39 0.97 6.61
CA ASP A 224 -6.09 0.17 7.81
C ASP A 224 -6.63 -1.28 7.74
N GLY A 225 -7.38 -1.61 6.68
CA GLY A 225 -8.01 -2.91 6.48
C GLY A 225 -9.16 -3.24 7.45
N ARG A 226 -9.65 -2.30 8.26
CA ARG A 226 -10.71 -2.58 9.25
C ARG A 226 -12.11 -2.49 8.67
N ARG A 227 -12.27 -1.80 7.53
CA ARG A 227 -13.56 -1.55 6.89
C ARG A 227 -13.47 -1.82 5.40
N LEU A 228 -14.61 -2.10 4.80
CA LEU A 228 -14.74 -2.31 3.37
C LEU A 228 -15.95 -1.55 2.84
N LEU A 229 -15.73 -0.67 1.85
CA LEU A 229 -16.80 -0.10 1.03
C LEU A 229 -17.19 -1.09 -0.05
N TYR A 230 -18.47 -1.12 -0.41
CA TYR A 230 -18.97 -1.86 -1.56
C TYR A 230 -20.27 -1.24 -2.05
N THR A 231 -20.57 -1.41 -3.32
CA THR A 231 -21.87 -1.02 -3.91
C THR A 231 -22.83 -2.21 -3.80
N THR A 232 -24.06 -1.98 -3.37
CA THR A 232 -25.08 -3.03 -3.21
C THR A 232 -26.44 -2.55 -3.65
N TYR A 233 -27.27 -3.46 -4.16
CA TYR A 233 -28.67 -3.23 -4.51
C TYR A 233 -29.62 -3.68 -3.38
N TYR A 234 -29.07 -4.08 -2.24
CA TYR A 234 -29.82 -4.60 -1.10
C TYR A 234 -30.74 -3.53 -0.49
N LYS A 235 -31.96 -3.94 -0.07
CA LYS A 235 -33.07 -3.14 0.49
C LYS A 235 -33.76 -2.17 -0.45
N THR A 236 -33.03 -1.34 -1.18
CA THR A 236 -33.62 -0.24 -1.97
C THR A 236 -33.94 -0.65 -3.40
N GLY A 237 -33.29 -1.70 -3.92
CA GLY A 237 -33.36 -2.08 -5.34
C GLY A 237 -32.55 -1.14 -6.26
N PHE A 238 -31.94 -0.10 -5.69
CA PHE A 238 -31.05 0.84 -6.36
C PHE A 238 -29.62 0.65 -5.83
N PRO A 239 -28.58 0.94 -6.64
CA PRO A 239 -27.21 0.81 -6.18
C PRO A 239 -26.88 1.89 -5.14
N ASP A 240 -26.55 1.43 -3.94
CA ASP A 240 -26.13 2.24 -2.81
C ASP A 240 -24.72 1.85 -2.34
N ILE A 241 -23.99 2.80 -1.76
CA ILE A 241 -22.68 2.53 -1.16
C ILE A 241 -22.87 2.21 0.31
N TYR A 242 -22.42 1.02 0.70
CA TYR A 242 -22.39 0.56 2.07
C TYR A 242 -20.95 0.35 2.53
N MET A 243 -20.76 0.45 3.84
CA MET A 243 -19.53 0.10 4.53
C MET A 243 -19.80 -1.04 5.49
N ILE A 244 -18.94 -2.06 5.49
CA ILE A 244 -18.94 -3.10 6.52
C ILE A 244 -17.70 -2.96 7.41
N ASP A 245 -17.92 -3.00 8.72
CA ASP A 245 -16.87 -3.11 9.72
C ASP A 245 -16.54 -4.59 9.93
N LEU A 246 -15.28 -4.98 9.72
CA LEU A 246 -14.90 -6.39 9.73
C LEU A 246 -14.82 -7.01 11.13
N SER A 247 -14.69 -6.19 12.17
CA SER A 247 -14.62 -6.69 13.55
C SER A 247 -16.01 -7.05 14.09
N THR A 248 -17.03 -6.30 13.66
CA THR A 248 -18.41 -6.44 14.15
C THR A 248 -19.37 -7.06 13.13
N GLY A 249 -18.99 -7.11 11.86
CA GLY A 249 -19.89 -7.44 10.75
C GLY A 249 -20.96 -6.38 10.48
N ARG A 250 -20.92 -5.24 11.18
CA ARG A 250 -21.95 -4.20 11.07
C ARG A 250 -21.87 -3.51 9.71
N LYS A 251 -23.00 -3.49 9.00
CA LYS A 251 -23.19 -2.78 7.74
C LYS A 251 -23.81 -1.40 8.00
N MET A 252 -23.23 -0.36 7.41
CA MET A 252 -23.67 1.03 7.56
C MET A 252 -23.83 1.66 6.17
N PRO A 253 -24.92 2.39 5.90
CA PRO A 253 -25.03 3.15 4.68
C PRO A 253 -24.00 4.29 4.67
N VAL A 254 -23.39 4.53 3.51
CA VAL A 254 -22.44 5.63 3.27
C VAL A 254 -23.06 6.64 2.31
N ALA A 255 -23.70 6.17 1.24
CA ALA A 255 -24.45 7.00 0.30
C ALA A 255 -25.69 6.26 -0.17
N THR A 256 -26.85 6.86 0.12
CA THR A 256 -28.19 6.38 -0.27
C THR A 256 -29.02 7.54 -0.82
N TYR A 257 -28.39 8.38 -1.64
CA TYR A 257 -29.05 9.52 -2.27
C TYR A 257 -29.92 9.02 -3.43
N LYS A 258 -30.85 9.87 -3.89
CA LYS A 258 -31.62 9.58 -5.11
C LYS A 258 -30.68 9.28 -6.28
N GLY A 259 -31.03 8.29 -7.10
CA GLY A 259 -30.22 7.89 -8.25
C GLY A 259 -29.26 6.75 -7.92
N THR A 260 -28.20 6.63 -8.71
CA THR A 260 -27.15 5.63 -8.53
C THR A 260 -26.05 6.18 -7.63
N ASN A 261 -25.65 5.41 -6.62
CA ASN A 261 -24.52 5.69 -5.74
C ASN A 261 -23.52 4.52 -5.87
N SER A 262 -22.30 4.77 -6.36
CA SER A 262 -21.34 3.68 -6.62
C SER A 262 -19.87 4.11 -6.53
N GLY A 263 -18.97 3.13 -6.62
CA GLY A 263 -17.53 3.39 -6.80
C GLY A 263 -16.83 4.04 -5.61
N GLY A 264 -17.34 3.83 -4.39
CA GLY A 264 -16.77 4.39 -3.16
C GLY A 264 -15.31 3.95 -2.93
N ALA A 265 -14.39 4.89 -2.75
CA ALA A 265 -12.97 4.63 -2.51
C ALA A 265 -12.40 5.54 -1.40
N PHE A 266 -11.74 4.95 -0.40
CA PHE A 266 -11.07 5.70 0.66
C PHE A 266 -9.84 6.45 0.14
N SER A 267 -9.59 7.64 0.68
CA SER A 267 -8.30 8.31 0.53
C SER A 267 -7.18 7.51 1.22
N PRO A 268 -5.90 7.66 0.84
CA PRO A 268 -4.80 6.89 1.41
C PRO A 268 -4.61 7.09 2.93
N ASP A 269 -5.03 8.24 3.45
CA ASP A 269 -5.05 8.56 4.89
C ASP A 269 -6.31 8.07 5.62
N GLY A 270 -7.28 7.51 4.89
CA GLY A 270 -8.54 6.99 5.41
C GLY A 270 -9.54 8.06 5.88
N ARG A 271 -9.27 9.35 5.64
CA ARG A 271 -10.08 10.46 6.16
C ARG A 271 -11.24 10.85 5.26
N ARG A 272 -11.20 10.49 3.98
CA ARG A 272 -12.19 10.88 2.97
C ARG A 272 -12.60 9.68 2.13
N ILE A 273 -13.75 9.80 1.49
CA ILE A 273 -14.27 8.84 0.53
C ILE A 273 -14.58 9.60 -0.77
N ALA A 274 -14.01 9.15 -1.89
CA ALA A 274 -14.45 9.54 -3.22
C ALA A 274 -15.56 8.59 -3.67
N MET A 275 -16.56 9.10 -4.39
CA MET A 275 -17.71 8.32 -4.85
C MET A 275 -18.32 8.91 -6.11
N VAL A 276 -19.14 8.12 -6.79
CA VAL A 276 -19.90 8.52 -7.97
C VAL A 276 -21.38 8.59 -7.59
N LEU A 277 -22.00 9.75 -7.75
CA LEU A 277 -23.41 9.98 -7.45
C LEU A 277 -24.14 10.54 -8.67
N THR A 278 -25.36 10.06 -8.94
CA THR A 278 -26.17 10.55 -10.06
C THR A 278 -27.38 11.41 -9.64
N GLY A 279 -27.47 11.80 -8.37
CA GLY A 279 -28.68 12.43 -7.81
C GLY A 279 -29.02 13.80 -8.37
N THR A 280 -28.06 14.49 -9.00
CA THR A 280 -28.24 15.77 -9.69
C THR A 280 -28.64 15.60 -11.17
N GLY A 281 -28.88 14.37 -11.64
CA GLY A 281 -29.27 14.06 -13.01
C GLY A 281 -28.13 13.61 -13.93
N ASN A 282 -26.88 13.83 -13.52
CA ASN A 282 -25.67 13.40 -14.24
C ASN A 282 -24.75 12.60 -13.30
N SER A 283 -23.88 11.72 -13.84
CA SER A 283 -22.95 10.91 -13.05
C SER A 283 -21.71 11.69 -12.70
N GLU A 284 -21.50 12.05 -11.44
CA GLU A 284 -20.49 13.04 -11.04
C GLU A 284 -19.59 12.52 -9.90
N ILE A 285 -18.36 13.03 -9.82
CA ILE A 285 -17.43 12.73 -8.73
C ILE A 285 -17.74 13.59 -7.50
N TYR A 286 -17.88 12.93 -6.35
CA TYR A 286 -18.01 13.55 -5.04
C TYR A 286 -16.90 13.10 -4.11
N VAL A 287 -16.57 13.96 -3.14
CA VAL A 287 -15.74 13.62 -1.99
C VAL A 287 -16.48 13.95 -0.70
N ALA A 288 -16.51 13.01 0.22
CA ALA A 288 -17.10 13.12 1.55
C ALA A 288 -16.06 12.77 2.63
N ASP A 289 -16.42 12.91 3.90
CA ASP A 289 -15.60 12.37 5.00
C ASP A 289 -15.63 10.83 5.04
N ALA A 290 -14.84 10.24 5.93
CA ALA A 290 -14.70 8.78 6.10
C ALA A 290 -15.98 8.05 6.52
N ARG A 291 -17.06 8.77 6.84
CA ARG A 291 -18.39 8.22 7.15
C ARG A 291 -19.40 8.48 6.02
N GLY A 292 -18.97 9.11 4.92
CA GLY A 292 -19.84 9.51 3.81
C GLY A 292 -20.61 10.81 4.05
N GLN A 293 -20.32 11.55 5.12
CA GLN A 293 -21.03 12.79 5.42
C GLN A 293 -20.34 13.98 4.75
N ASN A 294 -21.08 15.08 4.64
CA ASN A 294 -20.62 16.32 4.01
C ASN A 294 -20.12 16.11 2.56
N PRO A 295 -20.90 15.45 1.68
CA PRO A 295 -20.49 15.21 0.31
C PRO A 295 -20.33 16.53 -0.44
N ARG A 296 -19.20 16.68 -1.12
CA ARG A 296 -18.90 17.83 -1.97
C ARG A 296 -18.66 17.36 -3.39
N ARG A 297 -19.46 17.91 -4.31
CA ARG A 297 -19.34 17.68 -5.76
C ARG A 297 -18.04 18.28 -6.28
N LEU A 298 -17.27 17.52 -7.07
CA LEU A 298 -16.01 17.97 -7.68
C LEU A 298 -16.14 18.25 -9.17
N THR A 299 -16.98 17.49 -9.87
CA THR A 299 -17.26 17.67 -11.30
C THR A 299 -18.66 18.24 -11.49
N ASP A 300 -18.83 19.12 -12.48
CA ASP A 300 -20.13 19.66 -12.86
C ASP A 300 -20.12 19.97 -14.36
N ASN A 301 -20.47 18.97 -15.15
CA ASN A 301 -20.40 19.04 -16.60
C ASN A 301 -21.51 18.17 -17.24
N LYS A 302 -21.42 17.89 -18.55
CA LYS A 302 -22.38 17.05 -19.28
C LYS A 302 -21.90 15.61 -19.53
N SER A 303 -20.69 15.27 -19.07
CA SER A 303 -20.10 13.94 -19.23
C SER A 303 -20.45 13.03 -18.06
N LEU A 304 -20.29 11.73 -18.27
CA LEU A 304 -20.48 10.72 -17.25
C LEU A 304 -19.14 10.37 -16.62
N GLU A 305 -19.02 10.63 -15.31
CA GLU A 305 -17.85 10.25 -14.53
C GLU A 305 -18.01 8.90 -13.83
N ALA A 306 -16.92 8.14 -13.75
CA ALA A 306 -16.89 6.82 -13.11
C ALA A 306 -15.50 6.46 -12.54
N SER A 307 -15.48 5.47 -11.65
CA SER A 307 -14.26 4.79 -11.17
C SER A 307 -13.16 5.72 -10.64
N PRO A 308 -13.42 6.52 -9.59
CA PRO A 308 -12.39 7.36 -8.98
C PRO A 308 -11.31 6.53 -8.28
N SER A 309 -10.06 6.97 -8.40
CA SER A 309 -8.89 6.43 -7.72
C SER A 309 -8.02 7.57 -7.19
N TRP A 310 -7.59 7.46 -5.93
CA TRP A 310 -6.81 8.50 -5.26
C TRP A 310 -5.35 8.46 -5.65
N SER A 311 -4.74 9.63 -5.82
CA SER A 311 -3.27 9.74 -5.81
C SER A 311 -2.71 9.28 -4.47
N PRO A 312 -1.47 8.75 -4.41
CA PRO A 312 -0.89 8.22 -3.18
C PRO A 312 -0.73 9.28 -2.07
N ASP A 313 -0.59 10.55 -2.43
CA ASP A 313 -0.57 11.70 -1.51
C ASP A 313 -1.97 12.18 -1.06
N GLY A 314 -3.04 11.59 -1.62
CA GLY A 314 -4.43 11.94 -1.37
C GLY A 314 -4.85 13.33 -1.87
N ARG A 315 -4.02 14.05 -2.64
CA ARG A 315 -4.34 15.40 -3.09
C ARG A 315 -5.19 15.43 -4.34
N ARG A 316 -5.20 14.35 -5.13
CA ARG A 316 -5.79 14.29 -6.46
C ARG A 316 -6.59 13.00 -6.65
N LEU A 317 -7.46 13.02 -7.64
CA LEU A 317 -8.23 11.86 -8.10
C LEU A 317 -7.99 11.67 -9.59
N VAL A 318 -7.77 10.43 -10.02
CA VAL A 318 -7.93 10.01 -11.40
C VAL A 318 -9.27 9.30 -11.54
N PHE A 319 -9.98 9.51 -12.63
CA PHE A 319 -11.30 8.92 -12.88
C PHE A 319 -11.52 8.76 -14.39
N THR A 320 -12.55 8.00 -14.75
CA THR A 320 -13.03 7.87 -16.13
C THR A 320 -14.05 8.97 -16.40
N SER A 321 -13.95 9.66 -17.53
CA SER A 321 -14.98 10.59 -18.03
C SER A 321 -15.15 10.39 -19.54
N ASP A 322 -16.39 10.50 -20.02
CA ASP A 322 -16.72 10.45 -21.44
C ASP A 322 -16.81 11.85 -22.10
N ALA A 323 -16.27 12.89 -21.46
CA ALA A 323 -16.23 14.27 -22.00
C ALA A 323 -15.81 14.40 -23.48
N PRO A 324 -14.84 13.62 -24.02
CA PRO A 324 -14.51 13.65 -25.44
C PRO A 324 -15.41 12.74 -26.32
N GLY A 325 -16.56 12.28 -25.81
CA GLY A 325 -17.51 11.38 -26.46
C GLY A 325 -17.27 9.89 -26.24
N ARG A 326 -16.13 9.51 -25.64
CA ARG A 326 -15.80 8.13 -25.24
C ARG A 326 -15.04 8.12 -23.92
N PRO A 327 -15.09 7.03 -23.13
CA PRO A 327 -14.34 6.91 -21.88
C PRO A 327 -12.85 7.20 -22.05
N GLN A 328 -12.38 8.17 -21.29
CA GLN A 328 -10.98 8.57 -21.21
C GLN A 328 -10.62 8.88 -19.75
N LEU A 329 -9.33 8.94 -19.44
CA LEU A 329 -8.88 9.24 -18.09
C LEU A 329 -8.73 10.74 -17.86
N PHE A 330 -9.23 11.20 -16.71
CA PHE A 330 -9.13 12.57 -16.27
C PHE A 330 -8.60 12.63 -14.84
N GLU A 331 -7.97 13.74 -14.51
CA GLU A 331 -7.43 14.06 -13.21
C GLU A 331 -8.10 15.33 -12.68
N ILE A 332 -8.39 15.36 -11.38
CA ILE A 332 -8.90 16.55 -10.68
C ILE A 332 -8.28 16.65 -9.29
N SER A 333 -8.12 17.89 -8.79
CA SER A 333 -7.77 18.07 -7.37
C SER A 333 -8.88 17.54 -6.48
N SER A 334 -8.51 16.88 -5.38
CA SER A 334 -9.45 16.46 -4.34
C SER A 334 -10.15 17.64 -3.65
N THR A 335 -9.64 18.86 -3.85
CA THR A 335 -10.26 20.12 -3.42
C THR A 335 -11.14 20.77 -4.52
N GLY A 336 -11.35 20.12 -5.66
CA GLY A 336 -12.11 20.65 -6.80
C GLY A 336 -11.26 21.55 -7.72
N GLY A 337 -11.90 22.14 -8.73
CA GLY A 337 -11.22 22.91 -9.79
C GLY A 337 -11.38 22.25 -11.16
N PRO A 338 -10.66 22.72 -12.20
CA PRO A 338 -10.80 22.16 -13.53
C PRO A 338 -10.26 20.72 -13.57
N MET A 339 -10.99 19.83 -14.26
CA MET A 339 -10.48 18.51 -14.59
C MET A 339 -9.57 18.58 -15.82
N ARG A 340 -8.52 17.75 -15.85
CA ARG A 340 -7.54 17.68 -16.94
C ARG A 340 -7.52 16.27 -17.53
N ARG A 341 -7.60 16.16 -18.85
CA ARG A 341 -7.44 14.87 -19.55
C ARG A 341 -6.01 14.36 -19.41
N ILE A 342 -5.85 13.08 -19.11
CA ILE A 342 -4.56 12.39 -19.15
C ILE A 342 -4.29 11.92 -20.59
N PRO A 343 -3.18 12.30 -21.22
CA PRO A 343 -2.87 11.96 -22.60
C PRO A 343 -2.34 10.52 -22.69
N THR A 344 -3.22 9.53 -22.53
CA THR A 344 -2.83 8.11 -22.58
C THR A 344 -2.33 7.69 -23.96
N ASN A 345 -2.78 8.35 -25.03
CA ASN A 345 -2.28 8.22 -26.41
C ASN A 345 -2.19 6.78 -26.94
N ILE A 346 -3.10 5.89 -26.49
CA ILE A 346 -3.04 4.46 -26.82
C ILE A 346 -4.36 3.89 -27.35
N SER A 347 -5.50 4.51 -27.02
CA SER A 347 -6.82 4.07 -27.46
C SER A 347 -7.87 5.18 -27.29
N ASN A 348 -8.96 5.05 -28.03
CA ASN A 348 -10.15 5.89 -27.87
C ASN A 348 -11.08 5.43 -26.73
N TYR A 349 -10.74 4.36 -26.01
CA TYR A 349 -11.42 3.92 -24.79
C TYR A 349 -10.38 3.58 -23.72
N CYS A 350 -10.36 4.38 -22.64
CA CYS A 350 -9.53 4.17 -21.45
C CYS A 350 -10.41 4.40 -20.22
N ALA A 351 -10.51 3.40 -19.35
CA ALA A 351 -11.41 3.42 -18.19
C ALA A 351 -10.79 2.71 -16.99
N GLU A 352 -11.49 2.74 -15.85
CA GLU A 352 -11.15 1.99 -14.63
C GLU A 352 -9.70 2.23 -14.15
N PRO A 353 -9.30 3.49 -13.94
CA PRO A 353 -7.94 3.80 -13.53
C PRO A 353 -7.66 3.34 -12.09
N ALA A 354 -6.43 2.91 -11.87
CA ALA A 354 -5.85 2.61 -10.58
C ALA A 354 -4.53 3.36 -10.45
N TRP A 355 -4.52 4.41 -9.62
CA TRP A 355 -3.30 5.15 -9.30
C TRP A 355 -2.37 4.27 -8.47
N ASN A 356 -1.09 4.22 -8.84
CA ASN A 356 -0.10 3.45 -8.12
C ASN A 356 0.10 3.99 -6.68
N PRO A 357 0.10 3.12 -5.65
CA PRO A 357 0.17 3.54 -4.25
C PRO A 357 1.57 3.95 -3.80
N VAL A 358 2.60 3.76 -4.63
CA VAL A 358 4.01 4.03 -4.33
C VAL A 358 4.58 5.10 -5.27
N ASP A 359 4.44 4.93 -6.59
CA ASP A 359 4.94 5.88 -7.60
C ASP A 359 3.80 6.71 -8.17
N GLU A 360 3.73 8.00 -7.80
CA GLU A 360 2.65 8.89 -8.26
C GLU A 360 2.63 9.12 -9.78
N SER A 361 3.69 8.78 -10.52
CA SER A 361 3.69 8.92 -11.99
C SER A 361 2.95 7.80 -12.71
N LEU A 362 2.63 6.69 -12.03
CA LEU A 362 2.11 5.49 -12.65
C LEU A 362 0.60 5.33 -12.43
N ILE A 363 -0.13 5.08 -13.51
CA ILE A 363 -1.57 4.80 -13.50
C ILE A 363 -1.83 3.56 -14.36
N ALA A 364 -2.31 2.49 -13.73
CA ALA A 364 -2.82 1.32 -14.46
C ALA A 364 -4.29 1.58 -14.85
N PHE A 365 -4.74 1.04 -15.98
CA PHE A 365 -6.11 1.25 -16.44
C PHE A 365 -6.54 0.17 -17.43
N THR A 366 -7.85 0.08 -17.65
CA THR A 366 -8.44 -0.76 -18.69
C THR A 366 -8.49 0.00 -20.01
N VAL A 367 -7.95 -0.62 -21.06
CA VAL A 367 -7.89 -0.07 -22.42
C VAL A 367 -8.64 -0.98 -23.39
N ALA A 368 -9.43 -0.42 -24.30
CA ALA A 368 -9.96 -1.22 -25.41
C ALA A 368 -8.93 -1.30 -26.55
N VAL A 369 -8.73 -2.51 -27.06
CA VAL A 369 -7.84 -2.82 -28.19
C VAL A 369 -8.57 -3.76 -29.15
N SER A 370 -7.95 -4.04 -30.30
CA SER A 370 -8.49 -5.07 -31.20
C SER A 370 -8.58 -6.41 -30.45
N GLY A 371 -9.79 -6.98 -30.36
CA GLY A 371 -10.04 -8.25 -29.68
C GLY A 371 -10.49 -8.16 -28.21
N GLY A 372 -10.65 -6.96 -27.63
CA GLY A 372 -11.28 -6.80 -26.31
C GLY A 372 -10.61 -5.76 -25.41
N PHE A 373 -10.69 -5.98 -24.10
CA PHE A 373 -10.13 -5.09 -23.09
C PHE A 373 -8.82 -5.64 -22.53
N GLN A 374 -7.83 -4.78 -22.29
CA GLN A 374 -6.56 -5.17 -21.67
C GLN A 374 -6.20 -4.20 -20.54
N ILE A 375 -5.25 -4.59 -19.71
CA ILE A 375 -4.63 -3.69 -18.74
C ILE A 375 -3.47 -2.96 -19.42
N ALA A 376 -3.44 -1.64 -19.30
CA ALA A 376 -2.35 -0.78 -19.72
C ALA A 376 -1.81 0.02 -18.53
N LEU A 377 -0.60 0.54 -18.71
CA LEU A 377 0.09 1.40 -17.75
C LEU A 377 0.47 2.71 -18.44
N TYR A 378 0.06 3.82 -17.86
CA TYR A 378 0.50 5.16 -18.23
C TYR A 378 1.60 5.61 -17.27
N ASP A 379 2.67 6.19 -17.81
CA ASP A 379 3.71 6.87 -17.03
C ASP A 379 3.72 8.37 -17.36
N ALA A 380 3.44 9.18 -16.35
CA ALA A 380 3.42 10.63 -16.47
C ALA A 380 4.81 11.24 -16.71
N LYS A 381 5.90 10.54 -16.36
CA LYS A 381 7.28 11.02 -16.58
C LYS A 381 7.63 10.98 -18.06
N SER A 382 7.33 9.87 -18.74
CA SER A 382 7.54 9.71 -20.19
C SER A 382 6.36 10.19 -21.04
N GLN A 383 5.21 10.44 -20.41
CA GLN A 383 3.93 10.75 -21.06
C GLN A 383 3.51 9.69 -22.09
N SER A 384 3.79 8.42 -21.80
CA SER A 384 3.50 7.30 -22.69
C SER A 384 2.75 6.18 -21.98
N SER A 385 2.04 5.36 -22.76
CA SER A 385 1.36 4.17 -22.26
C SER A 385 1.91 2.90 -22.89
N LYS A 386 1.86 1.79 -22.16
CA LYS A 386 2.11 0.44 -22.67
C LYS A 386 1.01 -0.52 -22.25
N ILE A 387 0.66 -1.47 -23.12
CA ILE A 387 -0.24 -2.58 -22.76
C ILE A 387 0.56 -3.64 -21.98
N LEU A 388 -0.02 -4.15 -20.90
CA LEU A 388 0.61 -5.14 -20.03
C LEU A 388 0.03 -6.55 -20.17
N THR A 389 -1.18 -6.70 -20.72
CA THR A 389 -1.85 -7.99 -20.87
C THR A 389 -2.23 -8.29 -22.31
N GLN A 390 -2.41 -9.57 -22.61
CA GLN A 390 -2.81 -10.07 -23.93
C GLN A 390 -3.81 -11.23 -23.80
N GLY A 391 -4.48 -11.56 -24.90
CA GLY A 391 -5.44 -12.65 -24.98
C GLY A 391 -6.82 -12.25 -24.45
N ALA A 392 -7.41 -13.10 -23.60
CA ALA A 392 -8.73 -12.88 -23.00
C ALA A 392 -8.84 -11.50 -22.32
N SER A 393 -10.06 -10.94 -22.31
CA SER A 393 -10.28 -9.58 -21.80
C SER A 393 -9.86 -9.45 -20.35
N SER A 394 -9.07 -8.42 -20.04
CA SER A 394 -8.50 -8.12 -18.73
C SER A 394 -8.94 -6.71 -18.32
N VAL A 395 -9.60 -6.60 -17.16
CA VAL A 395 -10.27 -5.37 -16.70
C VAL A 395 -10.10 -5.18 -15.18
N GLU A 396 -10.50 -4.02 -14.67
CA GLU A 396 -10.58 -3.70 -13.23
C GLU A 396 -9.23 -3.91 -12.49
N PRO A 397 -8.13 -3.25 -12.91
CA PRO A 397 -6.85 -3.38 -12.23
C PRO A 397 -6.89 -2.78 -10.82
N ALA A 398 -6.18 -3.40 -9.87
CA ALA A 398 -5.93 -2.87 -8.54
C ALA A 398 -4.49 -3.18 -8.10
N TRP A 399 -3.76 -2.17 -7.63
CA TRP A 399 -2.37 -2.32 -7.20
C TRP A 399 -2.24 -3.10 -5.90
N LEU A 400 -1.15 -3.86 -5.80
CA LEU A 400 -0.63 -4.39 -4.54
C LEU A 400 0.21 -3.31 -3.83
N SER A 401 0.57 -3.57 -2.57
CA SER A 401 1.28 -2.62 -1.69
C SER A 401 2.69 -2.25 -2.13
N ASP A 402 3.26 -3.02 -3.06
CA ASP A 402 4.62 -2.83 -3.56
C ASP A 402 4.71 -1.84 -4.73
N GLY A 403 3.58 -1.45 -5.32
CA GLY A 403 3.54 -0.57 -6.49
C GLY A 403 4.11 -1.22 -7.77
N ARG A 404 4.28 -2.54 -7.80
CA ARG A 404 4.78 -3.29 -8.96
C ARG A 404 3.76 -4.29 -9.46
N HIS A 405 3.03 -4.93 -8.55
CA HIS A 405 2.06 -5.96 -8.89
C HIS A 405 0.63 -5.42 -8.92
N LEU A 406 -0.17 -6.01 -9.79
CA LEU A 406 -1.58 -5.71 -9.98
C LEU A 406 -2.39 -6.99 -9.84
N VAL A 407 -3.55 -6.90 -9.19
CA VAL A 407 -4.63 -7.89 -9.38
C VAL A 407 -5.64 -7.34 -10.37
N PHE A 408 -6.24 -8.22 -11.16
CA PHE A 408 -7.23 -7.82 -12.16
C PHE A 408 -8.23 -8.95 -12.45
N THR A 409 -9.37 -8.58 -13.05
CA THR A 409 -10.39 -9.52 -13.52
C THR A 409 -10.08 -9.96 -14.95
N ARG A 410 -9.93 -11.26 -15.19
CA ARG A 410 -9.91 -11.85 -16.53
C ARG A 410 -11.28 -12.42 -16.88
N ARG A 411 -11.78 -12.07 -18.07
CA ARG A 411 -13.05 -12.53 -18.65
C ARG A 411 -12.75 -13.47 -19.82
N ASP A 412 -13.15 -14.73 -19.68
CA ASP A 412 -13.03 -15.78 -20.70
C ASP A 412 -14.43 -16.34 -20.99
N GLY A 413 -15.05 -15.82 -22.06
CA GLY A 413 -16.47 -16.01 -22.31
C GLY A 413 -17.33 -15.54 -21.13
N PRO A 414 -18.22 -16.40 -20.57
CA PRO A 414 -19.05 -16.04 -19.42
C PRO A 414 -18.32 -16.14 -18.08
N ARG A 415 -17.07 -16.65 -18.05
CA ARG A 415 -16.33 -16.91 -16.82
C ARG A 415 -15.44 -15.75 -16.43
N THR A 416 -15.34 -15.51 -15.13
CA THR A 416 -14.44 -14.50 -14.55
C THR A 416 -13.46 -15.14 -13.59
N ARG A 417 -12.20 -14.70 -13.63
CA ARG A 417 -11.15 -15.16 -12.72
C ARG A 417 -10.29 -14.00 -12.27
N LEU A 418 -9.77 -14.11 -11.06
CA LEU A 418 -8.79 -13.17 -10.55
C LEU A 418 -7.37 -13.62 -10.91
N MET A 419 -6.62 -12.68 -11.42
CA MET A 419 -5.25 -12.86 -11.89
C MET A 419 -4.34 -11.89 -11.15
N ILE A 420 -3.06 -12.23 -11.03
CA ILE A 420 -1.99 -11.33 -10.65
C ILE A 420 -1.09 -11.07 -11.87
N LEU A 421 -0.63 -9.83 -12.00
CA LEU A 421 0.27 -9.34 -13.03
C LEU A 421 1.48 -8.68 -12.36
N ASP A 422 2.68 -9.08 -12.78
CA ASP A 422 3.91 -8.33 -12.53
C ASP A 422 4.13 -7.33 -13.67
N SER A 423 4.04 -6.03 -13.38
CA SER A 423 4.12 -4.97 -14.41
C SER A 423 5.52 -4.77 -15.01
N GLU A 424 6.56 -5.33 -14.37
CA GLU A 424 7.93 -5.28 -14.88
C GLU A 424 8.22 -6.43 -15.86
N THR A 425 7.86 -7.66 -15.49
CA THR A 425 8.15 -8.85 -16.31
C THR A 425 7.03 -9.21 -17.28
N GLY A 426 5.82 -8.66 -17.09
CA GLY A 426 4.62 -9.07 -17.83
C GLY A 426 4.07 -10.43 -17.42
N LYS A 427 4.63 -11.05 -16.36
CA LYS A 427 4.16 -12.35 -15.87
C LYS A 427 2.72 -12.22 -15.37
N VAL A 428 1.85 -13.09 -15.89
CA VAL A 428 0.47 -13.23 -15.43
C VAL A 428 0.26 -14.60 -14.80
N SER A 429 -0.39 -14.68 -13.65
CA SER A 429 -0.69 -15.94 -12.96
C SER A 429 -2.10 -15.95 -12.38
N PRO A 430 -2.84 -17.08 -12.42
CA PRO A 430 -4.15 -17.17 -11.77
C PRO A 430 -3.98 -17.19 -10.24
N LEU A 431 -4.86 -16.50 -9.52
CA LEU A 431 -4.82 -16.45 -8.05
C LEU A 431 -5.57 -17.61 -7.38
N HIS A 432 -6.55 -18.19 -8.05
CA HIS A 432 -7.40 -19.25 -7.50
C HIS A 432 -7.64 -20.39 -8.48
N ASN A 433 -8.01 -21.55 -7.93
CA ASN A 433 -8.43 -22.70 -8.73
C ASN A 433 -9.78 -22.39 -9.41
N PRO A 434 -9.99 -22.86 -10.67
CA PRO A 434 -11.30 -22.80 -11.33
C PRO A 434 -12.46 -23.37 -10.51
N SER A 435 -12.22 -24.30 -9.59
CA SER A 435 -13.23 -24.92 -8.73
C SER A 435 -13.90 -23.94 -7.76
N PHE A 436 -13.28 -22.80 -7.43
CA PHE A 436 -13.91 -21.78 -6.60
C PHE A 436 -15.19 -21.21 -7.24
N GLY A 437 -15.24 -21.17 -8.58
CA GLY A 437 -16.26 -20.48 -9.35
C GLY A 437 -15.76 -19.14 -9.90
N ASP A 438 -16.70 -18.26 -10.21
CA ASP A 438 -16.45 -16.95 -10.82
C ASP A 438 -16.04 -15.92 -9.75
N ALA A 439 -14.97 -15.16 -10.04
CA ALA A 439 -14.45 -14.12 -9.16
C ALA A 439 -14.01 -12.89 -9.97
N SER A 440 -14.35 -11.70 -9.47
CA SER A 440 -14.08 -10.42 -10.14
C SER A 440 -13.90 -9.27 -9.15
N SER A 441 -13.51 -8.10 -9.66
CA SER A 441 -13.53 -6.81 -8.97
C SER A 441 -12.75 -6.83 -7.65
N ALA A 442 -11.54 -7.37 -7.69
CA ALA A 442 -10.70 -7.46 -6.50
C ALA A 442 -10.17 -6.10 -6.05
N HIS A 443 -9.94 -5.98 -4.75
CA HIS A 443 -9.14 -4.91 -4.15
C HIS A 443 -8.26 -5.50 -3.05
N PHE A 444 -7.05 -4.98 -2.94
CA PHE A 444 -6.04 -5.46 -2.02
C PHE A 444 -5.83 -4.49 -0.85
N VAL A 445 -5.44 -5.02 0.31
CA VAL A 445 -4.90 -4.23 1.42
C VAL A 445 -3.82 -5.03 2.12
N TYR A 446 -2.75 -4.36 2.54
CA TYR A 446 -1.79 -4.90 3.50
C TYR A 446 -2.12 -4.34 4.89
N PRO A 447 -2.68 -5.14 5.83
CA PRO A 447 -2.99 -4.66 7.17
C PRO A 447 -1.72 -4.18 7.87
N ARG A 448 -1.74 -2.95 8.37
CA ARG A 448 -0.63 -2.37 9.14
C ARG A 448 -0.54 -2.96 10.54
#